data_AF-A0A962FG84-F1
#
_entry.id   AF-A0A962FG84-F1
#
_cell.length_a   1.000
_cell.length_b   1.000
_cell.length_c   1.000
_cell.angle_alpha   90.00
_cell.angle_beta   90.00
_cell.angle_gamma   90.00
#
_symmetry.space_group_name_H-M   'P 1'
#
loop_
_entity.id
_entity.type
_entity.pdbx_description
1 polymer ?
#
loop_
_entity_poly.entity_id
_entity_poly.type
_entity_poly.pdbx_seq_one_letter_code
_entity_poly.pdbx_strand_id
1 'polypeptide(L)'
;MFSKSSLGLAIAALGVALGVLIIRHPEGLRAPLWVALAAVGAFVAAGLVIVADDRGARRLHNLAVSCLLLAMLAPPAWIAFGEGPRACVGGIGLGGAGIGGGVPDFACRAGFGVGAAIVVLMLAGFLYNWTRGKPM
;
A
#
# COMPACT_ATOMS: atom_id res chain seq x y z
N MET A 1 19.15 -7.81 20.71
CA MET A 1 19.21 -7.53 19.26
C MET A 1 18.13 -8.35 18.58
N PHE A 2 17.10 -7.72 18.02
CA PHE A 2 16.11 -8.44 17.21
C PHE A 2 16.72 -8.74 15.83
N SER A 3 16.49 -9.95 15.31
CA SER A 3 16.85 -10.28 13.94
C SER A 3 15.93 -9.52 12.96
N LYS A 4 16.46 -9.05 11.83
CA LYS A 4 15.64 -8.41 10.78
C LYS A 4 14.49 -9.32 10.35
N SER A 5 14.75 -10.63 10.27
CA SER A 5 13.74 -11.65 10.00
C SER A 5 12.60 -11.67 11.02
N SER A 6 12.87 -11.48 12.33
CA SER A 6 11.81 -11.50 13.33
C SER A 6 10.92 -10.25 13.24
N LEU A 7 11.49 -9.09 12.90
CA LEU A 7 10.72 -7.88 12.62
C LEU A 7 9.82 -8.06 11.38
N GLY A 8 10.36 -8.60 10.29
CA GLY A 8 9.59 -8.84 9.06
C GLY A 8 8.43 -9.82 9.27
N LEU A 9 8.65 -10.90 10.04
CA LEU A 9 7.59 -11.83 10.41
C LEU A 9 6.52 -11.19 11.29
N ALA A 10 6.90 -10.32 12.24
CA ALA A 10 5.94 -9.61 13.08
C ALA A 10 5.03 -8.68 12.25
N ILE A 11 5.61 -7.95 11.28
CA ILE A 11 4.85 -7.07 10.37
C ILE A 11 3.90 -7.90 9.49
N ALA A 12 4.37 -9.02 8.94
CA ALA A 12 3.54 -9.89 8.14
C ALA A 12 2.38 -10.50 8.95
N ALA A 13 2.66 -10.98 10.16
CA ALA A 13 1.66 -11.52 11.07
C ALA A 13 0.62 -10.46 11.46
N LEU A 14 1.04 -9.22 11.71
CA LEU A 14 0.13 -8.11 11.96
C LEU A 14 -0.79 -7.84 10.75
N GLY A 15 -0.24 -7.82 9.53
CA GLY A 15 -1.02 -7.68 8.31
C GLY A 15 -2.08 -8.79 8.14
N VAL A 16 -1.71 -10.04 8.39
CA VAL A 16 -2.63 -11.18 8.35
C VAL A 16 -3.72 -11.05 9.42
N ALA A 17 -3.35 -10.71 10.66
CA ALA A 17 -4.30 -10.53 11.76
C ALA A 17 -5.32 -9.42 11.45
N LEU A 18 -4.86 -8.29 10.91
CA LEU A 18 -5.73 -7.20 10.46
C LEU A 18 -6.65 -7.63 9.31
N GLY A 19 -6.14 -8.41 8.35
CA GLY A 19 -6.96 -8.97 7.28
C GLY A 19 -8.07 -9.90 7.78
N VAL A 20 -7.75 -10.77 8.74
CA VAL A 20 -8.75 -11.64 9.39
C VAL A 20 -9.80 -10.80 10.12
N LEU A 21 -9.37 -9.75 10.83
CA LEU A 21 -10.28 -8.83 11.52
C LEU A 21 -11.25 -8.15 10.54
N ILE A 22 -10.74 -7.63 9.42
CA ILE A 22 -11.55 -6.96 8.37
C ILE A 22 -12.59 -7.92 7.78
N ILE A 23 -12.23 -9.18 7.53
CA ILE A 23 -13.15 -10.19 6.99
C ILE A 23 -14.23 -10.56 8.02
N ARG A 24 -13.87 -10.60 9.31
CA ARG A 24 -14.79 -10.97 10.40
C ARG A 24 -15.73 -9.84 10.81
N HIS A 25 -15.26 -8.59 10.75
CA HIS A 25 -15.98 -7.40 11.18
C HIS A 25 -15.96 -6.34 10.08
N PRO A 26 -16.71 -6.55 8.98
CA PRO A 26 -16.76 -5.57 7.91
C PRO A 26 -17.60 -4.33 8.28
N GLU A 27 -18.36 -4.38 9.38
CA GLU A 27 -19.12 -3.23 9.88
C GLU A 27 -18.22 -2.02 10.14
N GLY A 28 -18.42 -0.94 9.39
CA GLY A 28 -17.69 0.33 9.55
C GLY A 28 -16.61 0.59 8.49
N LEU A 29 -16.38 -0.31 7.53
CA LEU A 29 -15.52 0.01 6.39
C LEU A 29 -16.17 1.10 5.53
N ARG A 30 -15.48 2.25 5.40
CA ARG A 30 -15.83 3.32 4.47
C ARG A 30 -15.39 3.04 3.03
N ALA A 31 -14.81 1.87 2.77
CA ALA A 31 -14.26 1.45 1.49
C ALA A 31 -14.67 0.02 1.15
N PRO A 32 -14.69 -0.37 -0.14
CA PRO A 32 -14.90 -1.74 -0.55
C PRO A 32 -13.89 -2.68 0.10
N LEU A 33 -14.36 -3.88 0.42
CA LEU A 33 -13.56 -4.92 1.07
C LEU A 33 -12.23 -5.17 0.37
N TRP A 34 -12.22 -5.21 -0.97
CA TRP A 34 -11.00 -5.45 -1.74
C TRP A 34 -9.92 -4.37 -1.56
N VAL A 35 -10.31 -3.10 -1.35
CA VAL A 35 -9.37 -1.99 -1.12
C VAL A 35 -8.72 -2.14 0.26
N ALA A 36 -9.53 -2.46 1.26
CA ALA A 36 -9.05 -2.68 2.61
C ALA A 36 -8.13 -3.90 2.68
N LEU A 37 -8.48 -4.99 2.00
CA LEU A 37 -7.64 -6.18 1.87
C LEU A 37 -6.31 -5.89 1.15
N ALA A 38 -6.33 -5.07 0.10
CA ALA A 38 -5.10 -4.63 -0.55
C ALA A 38 -4.21 -3.83 0.40
N ALA A 39 -4.78 -2.92 1.19
CA ALA A 39 -4.03 -2.12 2.17
C ALA A 39 -3.35 -3.00 3.24
N VAL A 40 -4.05 -3.99 3.82
CA VAL A 40 -3.42 -4.93 4.76
C VAL A 40 -2.44 -5.87 4.07
N GLY A 41 -2.68 -6.22 2.81
CA GLY A 41 -1.76 -6.97 1.96
C GLY A 41 -0.41 -6.28 1.78
N ALA A 42 -0.36 -4.94 1.81
CA ALA A 42 0.89 -4.18 1.78
C ALA A 42 1.77 -4.49 3.01
N PHE A 43 1.19 -4.64 4.21
CA PHE A 43 1.96 -5.04 5.40
C PHE A 43 2.53 -6.45 5.26
N VAL A 44 1.74 -7.39 4.73
CA VAL A 44 2.20 -8.77 4.48
C VAL A 44 3.35 -8.77 3.47
N ALA A 45 3.20 -8.06 2.36
CA ALA A 45 4.24 -7.94 1.35
C ALA A 45 5.50 -7.27 1.89
N ALA A 46 5.36 -6.18 2.67
CA ALA A 46 6.50 -5.50 3.31
C ALA A 46 7.27 -6.42 4.27
N GLY A 47 6.56 -7.20 5.09
CA GLY A 47 7.18 -8.19 5.97
C GLY A 47 7.94 -9.26 5.17
N LEU A 48 7.36 -9.74 4.07
CA LEU A 48 8.01 -10.68 3.15
C LEU A 48 9.26 -10.09 2.47
N VAL A 49 9.24 -8.81 2.10
CA VAL A 49 10.41 -8.11 1.53
C VAL A 49 11.58 -8.15 2.51
N ILE A 50 11.34 -7.82 3.78
CA ILE A 50 12.37 -7.83 4.85
C ILE A 50 12.92 -9.23 5.07
N VAL A 51 12.04 -10.23 5.13
CA VAL A 51 12.44 -11.63 5.34
C VAL A 51 13.19 -12.20 4.13
N ALA A 52 12.80 -11.83 2.91
CA ALA A 52 13.47 -12.27 1.70
C ALA A 52 14.85 -11.62 1.52
N ASP A 53 15.00 -10.35 1.93
CA ASP A 53 16.28 -9.64 1.97
C ASP A 53 17.27 -10.32 2.92
N ASP A 54 16.83 -10.64 4.15
CA ASP A 54 17.66 -11.31 5.15
C ASP A 54 18.14 -12.71 4.70
N ARG A 55 17.35 -13.39 3.87
CA ARG A 55 17.68 -14.72 3.32
C ARG A 55 18.45 -14.67 2.00
N GLY A 56 18.73 -13.49 1.45
CA GLY A 56 19.35 -13.33 0.13
C GLY A 56 18.52 -13.91 -1.03
N ALA A 57 17.23 -14.16 -0.82
CA ALA A 57 16.34 -14.79 -1.79
C ALA A 57 15.84 -13.76 -2.82
N ARG A 58 16.72 -13.34 -3.72
CA ARG A 58 16.48 -12.23 -4.68
C ARG A 58 15.18 -12.35 -5.49
N ARG A 59 14.80 -13.57 -5.91
CA ARG A 59 13.52 -13.79 -6.62
C ARG A 59 12.30 -13.52 -5.75
N LEU A 60 12.33 -14.01 -4.49
CA LEU A 60 11.24 -13.81 -3.54
C LEU A 60 11.15 -12.33 -3.13
N HIS A 61 12.29 -11.69 -2.94
CA HIS A 61 12.37 -10.25 -2.67
C HIS A 61 11.69 -9.46 -3.79
N ASN A 62 12.04 -9.73 -5.06
CA ASN A 62 11.45 -9.01 -6.19
C ASN A 62 9.95 -9.24 -6.34
N LEU A 63 9.49 -10.48 -6.12
CA LEU A 63 8.06 -10.78 -6.10
C LEU A 63 7.34 -10.03 -4.97
N ALA A 64 7.91 -10.03 -3.76
CA ALA A 64 7.33 -9.35 -2.62
C ALA A 64 7.28 -7.82 -2.82
N VAL A 65 8.31 -7.21 -3.40
CA VAL A 65 8.31 -5.78 -3.76
C VAL A 65 7.23 -5.48 -4.81
N SER A 66 7.08 -6.33 -5.82
CA SER A 66 6.04 -6.16 -6.85
C SER A 66 4.64 -6.24 -6.23
N CYS A 67 4.40 -7.22 -5.36
CA CYS A 67 3.14 -7.34 -4.61
C CYS A 67 2.89 -6.14 -3.70
N LEU A 68 3.92 -5.61 -3.04
CA LEU A 68 3.83 -4.42 -2.20
C LEU A 68 3.40 -3.20 -3.02
N LEU A 69 4.03 -2.95 -4.16
CA LEU A 69 3.69 -1.82 -5.03
C LEU A 69 2.27 -1.94 -5.59
N LEU A 70 1.84 -3.15 -5.98
CA LEU A 70 0.47 -3.40 -6.42
C LEU A 70 -0.55 -3.15 -5.30
N ALA A 71 -0.25 -3.61 -4.09
CA ALA A 71 -1.07 -3.38 -2.91
C ALA A 71 -1.18 -1.88 -2.56
N MET A 72 -0.08 -1.13 -2.68
CA MET A 72 -0.06 0.32 -2.48
C MET A 72 -0.78 1.09 -3.58
N LEU A 73 -0.88 0.55 -4.79
CA LEU A 73 -1.57 1.17 -5.92
C LEU A 73 -3.09 1.10 -5.77
N ALA A 74 -3.63 0.06 -5.14
CA ALA A 74 -5.06 -0.19 -5.06
C ALA A 74 -5.86 0.97 -4.39
N PRO A 75 -5.49 1.47 -3.19
CA PRO A 75 -6.19 2.60 -2.58
C PRO A 75 -6.18 3.90 -3.39
N PRO A 76 -5.03 4.44 -3.85
CA PRO A 76 -5.02 5.68 -4.62
C PRO A 76 -5.71 5.53 -5.98
N ALA A 77 -5.60 4.37 -6.65
CA ALA A 77 -6.32 4.11 -7.89
C ALA A 77 -7.84 4.08 -7.67
N TRP A 78 -8.31 3.45 -6.57
CA TRP A 78 -9.72 3.46 -6.22
C TRP A 78 -10.25 4.86 -5.90
N ILE A 79 -9.47 5.69 -5.20
CA ILE A 79 -9.89 7.06 -4.89
C ILE A 79 -9.93 7.92 -6.14
N ALA A 80 -8.91 7.82 -7.00
CA ALA A 80 -8.81 8.60 -8.23
C ALA A 80 -9.89 8.23 -9.26
N PHE A 81 -10.09 6.93 -9.51
CA PHE A 81 -10.91 6.44 -10.61
C PHE A 81 -12.22 5.76 -10.19
N GLY A 82 -12.41 5.47 -8.91
CA GLY A 82 -13.61 4.78 -8.44
C GLY A 82 -14.86 5.64 -8.48
N GLU A 83 -16.01 4.99 -8.65
CA GLU A 83 -17.33 5.60 -8.70
C GLU A 83 -17.77 6.14 -7.33
N GLY A 84 -18.67 7.12 -7.35
CA GLY A 84 -19.29 7.74 -6.18
C GLY A 84 -18.59 9.03 -5.68
N PRO A 85 -19.30 9.87 -4.92
CA PRO A 85 -18.75 11.10 -4.37
C PRO A 85 -17.64 10.79 -3.35
N ARG A 86 -16.49 11.48 -3.44
CA ARG A 86 -15.40 11.37 -2.47
C ARG A 86 -15.42 12.57 -1.53
N ALA A 87 -15.83 12.33 -0.28
CA ALA A 87 -15.69 13.31 0.78
C ALA A 87 -14.24 13.30 1.28
N CYS A 88 -13.37 14.06 0.62
CA CYS A 88 -12.00 14.25 1.08
C CYS A 88 -11.95 15.44 2.03
N VAL A 89 -11.64 15.14 3.29
CA VAL A 89 -11.32 16.18 4.27
C VAL A 89 -9.84 16.50 4.08
N GLY A 90 -9.55 17.64 3.47
CA GLY A 90 -8.19 18.13 3.39
C GLY A 90 -7.84 18.80 4.70
N GLY A 91 -6.83 18.28 5.38
CA GLY A 91 -6.21 18.94 6.52
C GLY A 91 -4.71 19.03 6.28
N ILE A 92 -4.16 20.24 6.37
CA ILE A 92 -2.71 20.42 6.49
C ILE A 92 -2.39 20.17 7.96
N GLY A 93 -2.00 18.94 8.29
CA GLY A 93 -1.67 18.56 9.65
C GLY A 93 -0.19 18.79 9.95
N LEU A 94 0.17 19.95 10.51
CA LEU A 94 1.44 20.13 11.21
C LEU A 94 1.24 19.67 12.67
N GLY A 95 1.62 18.44 12.99
CA GLY A 95 1.75 17.98 14.37
C GLY A 95 0.45 17.94 15.20
N GLY A 96 -0.65 17.42 14.65
CA GLY A 96 -1.85 17.10 15.44
C GLY A 96 -2.95 18.16 15.50
N ALA A 97 -2.74 19.35 14.93
CA ALA A 97 -3.78 20.36 14.75
C ALA A 97 -4.04 20.57 13.25
N GLY A 98 -5.09 19.94 12.70
CA GLY A 98 -5.50 20.10 11.32
C GLY A 98 -6.70 21.05 11.21
N ILE A 99 -6.54 22.17 10.49
CA ILE A 99 -7.68 22.97 10.02
C ILE A 99 -8.26 22.23 8.81
N GLY A 100 -9.30 21.44 9.03
CA GLY A 100 -9.93 20.63 7.99
C GLY A 100 -10.94 21.45 7.19
N GLY A 101 -10.65 21.68 5.91
CA GLY A 101 -11.60 22.22 4.94
C GLY A 101 -12.07 21.11 3.99
N GLY A 102 -13.33 21.14 3.57
CA GLY A 102 -13.79 20.28 2.47
C GLY A 102 -13.01 20.60 1.21
N VAL A 103 -12.27 19.62 0.67
CA VAL A 103 -11.54 19.79 -0.59
C VAL A 103 -12.48 19.43 -1.74
N PRO A 104 -12.49 20.20 -2.85
CA PRO A 104 -13.30 19.82 -4.01
C PRO A 104 -12.93 18.41 -4.50
N ASP A 105 -13.93 17.60 -4.84
CA ASP A 105 -13.79 16.20 -5.25
C ASP A 105 -12.71 16.03 -6.34
N PHE A 106 -12.66 16.96 -7.29
CA PHE A 106 -11.65 17.02 -8.35
C PHE A 106 -10.22 17.09 -7.82
N ALA A 107 -9.93 17.96 -6.84
CA ALA A 107 -8.59 18.11 -6.30
C ALA A 107 -8.16 16.85 -5.52
N CYS A 108 -9.11 16.19 -4.85
CA CYS A 108 -8.82 14.92 -4.19
C CYS A 108 -8.47 13.82 -5.21
N ARG A 109 -9.29 13.66 -6.25
CA ARG A 109 -9.05 12.68 -7.32
C ARG A 109 -7.74 12.94 -8.04
N ALA A 110 -7.43 14.21 -8.33
CA ALA A 110 -6.17 14.59 -8.94
C ALA A 110 -4.96 14.25 -8.06
N GLY A 111 -5.01 14.57 -6.76
CA GLY A 111 -3.93 14.26 -5.81
C GLY A 111 -3.64 12.77 -5.69
N PHE A 112 -4.68 11.96 -5.48
CA PHE A 112 -4.54 10.49 -5.46
C PHE A 112 -4.18 9.91 -6.83
N GLY A 113 -4.62 10.54 -7.92
CA GLY A 113 -4.27 10.17 -9.29
C GLY A 113 -2.78 10.35 -9.57
N VAL A 114 -2.18 11.45 -9.13
CA VAL A 114 -0.72 11.67 -9.20
C VAL A 114 0.02 10.64 -8.36
N GLY A 115 -0.44 10.37 -7.13
CA GLY A 115 0.13 9.32 -6.28
C GLY A 115 0.09 7.94 -6.95
N ALA A 116 -1.05 7.57 -7.55
CA ALA A 116 -1.19 6.33 -8.31
C ALA A 116 -0.22 6.29 -9.51
N ALA A 117 -0.10 7.39 -10.26
CA ALA A 117 0.82 7.47 -11.40
C ALA A 117 2.28 7.26 -10.97
N ILE A 118 2.70 7.85 -9.84
CA ILE A 118 4.06 7.64 -9.29
C ILE A 118 4.29 6.17 -8.97
N VAL A 119 3.35 5.51 -8.27
CA VAL A 119 3.47 4.09 -7.92
C VAL A 119 3.52 3.21 -9.17
N VAL A 120 2.72 3.52 -10.21
CA VAL A 120 2.77 2.83 -11.50
C VAL A 120 4.13 2.98 -12.17
N LEU A 121 4.71 4.19 -12.19
CA LEU A 121 6.03 4.42 -12.76
C LEU A 121 7.12 3.67 -11.99
N MET A 122 7.05 3.64 -10.66
CA MET A 122 7.96 2.84 -9.83
C MET A 122 7.85 1.35 -10.14
N LEU A 123 6.63 0.82 -10.23
CA LEU A 123 6.39 -0.58 -10.57
C LEU A 123 6.88 -0.92 -11.99
N ALA A 124 6.58 -0.08 -12.98
CA ALA A 124 7.02 -0.28 -14.36
C ALA A 124 8.56 -0.25 -14.47
N GLY A 125 9.22 0.72 -13.82
CA GLY A 125 10.68 0.79 -13.77
C GLY A 125 11.29 -0.43 -13.08
N PHE A 126 10.67 -0.89 -11.98
CA PHE A 126 11.09 -2.09 -11.27
C PHE A 126 10.99 -3.34 -12.15
N LEU A 127 9.83 -3.59 -12.76
CA LEU A 127 9.60 -4.74 -13.65
C LEU A 127 10.50 -4.69 -14.89
N TYR A 128 10.72 -3.50 -15.45
CA TYR A 128 11.60 -3.31 -16.60
C TYR A 128 13.06 -3.67 -16.27
N ASN A 129 13.57 -3.22 -15.11
CA ASN A 129 14.92 -3.58 -14.67
C ASN A 129 15.03 -5.07 -14.35
N TRP A 130 14.00 -5.66 -13.73
CA TRP A 130 13.96 -7.09 -13.41
C TRP A 130 13.97 -7.96 -14.66
N THR A 131 13.14 -7.65 -15.67
CA THR A 131 13.09 -8.40 -16.94
C THR A 131 14.36 -8.27 -17.78
N ARG A 132 15.12 -7.17 -17.64
CA ARG A 132 16.43 -6.99 -18.29
C ARG A 132 17.60 -7.62 -17.53
N GLY A 133 17.35 -8.32 -16.42
CA GLY A 133 18.41 -8.98 -15.63
C GLY A 133 19.44 -8.01 -15.06
N LYS A 134 19.14 -6.71 -15.02
CA LYS A 134 20.04 -5.73 -14.41
C LYS A 134 20.06 -5.99 -12.91
N PRO A 135 21.24 -6.14 -12.28
CA PRO A 135 21.31 -6.21 -10.83
C PRO A 135 20.76 -4.90 -10.28
N MET A 136 19.72 -5.02 -9.46
CA MET A 136 19.39 -4.00 -8.46
C MET A 136 20.31 -4.16 -7.26
#